data_AF-A0A5Q2V8W2-F1
#
_entry.id   AF-A0A5Q2V8W2-F1
#
_cell.length_a   1.000
_cell.length_b   1.000
_cell.length_c   1.000
_cell.angle_alpha   90.00
_cell.angle_beta   90.00
_cell.angle_gamma   90.00
#
_symmetry.space_group_name_H-M   'P 1'
#
loop_
_entity.id
_entity.type
_entity.pdbx_description
1 polymer ?
#
loop_
_entity_poly.entity_id
_entity_poly.type
_entity_poly.pdbx_seq_one_letter_code
_entity_poly.pdbx_strand_id
1 'polypeptide(L)'
;MRTPTLIRNTRQSGFTLMEIMVVIVILGLLASFIIPNLMGNKDKADRQKAVSDIVALENGLDMYRLDNGRYPTNEQGLAALIAKPVTPPLPRNYPEDGYLRRLPQDPWGSDYRLSNPGIHNKIDISSAGPDGQWDNADDITNGS
;
A
#
# COMPACT_ATOMS: atom_id res chain seq x y z
N MET A 1 6.40 -21.10 -83.59
CA MET A 1 6.13 -22.06 -82.50
C MET A 1 6.17 -21.32 -81.17
N ARG A 2 5.03 -21.18 -80.47
CA ARG A 2 4.96 -20.62 -79.11
C ARG A 2 4.21 -21.65 -78.25
N THR A 3 4.86 -22.15 -77.21
CA THR A 3 4.30 -23.12 -76.26
C THR A 3 3.40 -22.41 -75.25
N PRO A 4 2.19 -22.90 -74.95
CA PRO A 4 1.36 -22.31 -73.91
C PRO A 4 1.82 -22.80 -72.54
N THR A 5 2.24 -21.87 -71.69
CA THR A 5 2.46 -22.10 -70.25
C THR A 5 1.12 -22.25 -69.53
N LEU A 6 0.87 -23.44 -68.98
CA LEU A 6 -0.32 -23.71 -68.16
C LEU A 6 -0.13 -23.10 -66.76
N ILE A 7 -0.87 -22.03 -66.48
CA ILE A 7 -0.96 -21.45 -65.13
C ILE A 7 -1.71 -22.45 -64.24
N ARG A 8 -1.02 -23.06 -63.27
CA ARG A 8 -1.65 -23.89 -62.24
C ARG A 8 -2.43 -22.98 -61.29
N ASN A 9 -3.75 -23.10 -61.30
CA ASN A 9 -4.63 -22.49 -60.32
C ASN A 9 -4.51 -23.28 -59.00
N THR A 10 -3.74 -22.77 -58.05
CA THR A 10 -3.74 -23.28 -56.67
C THR A 10 -5.07 -22.93 -56.05
N ARG A 11 -5.93 -23.94 -55.81
CA ARG A 11 -7.22 -23.73 -55.13
C ARG A 11 -6.95 -23.15 -53.75
N GLN A 12 -7.31 -21.90 -53.55
CA GLN A 12 -7.32 -21.25 -52.25
C GLN A 12 -8.44 -21.91 -51.43
N SER A 13 -8.07 -22.71 -50.43
CA SER A 13 -9.03 -23.22 -49.44
C SER A 13 -9.41 -22.06 -48.52
N GLY A 14 -10.59 -21.48 -48.73
CA GLY A 14 -11.17 -20.51 -47.81
C GLY A 14 -11.66 -21.20 -46.53
N PHE A 15 -11.64 -20.47 -45.42
CA PHE A 15 -12.20 -20.92 -44.14
C PHE A 15 -13.69 -21.25 -44.26
N THR A 16 -14.13 -22.27 -43.55
CA THR A 16 -15.55 -22.64 -43.50
C THR A 16 -16.28 -21.89 -42.38
N LEU A 17 -17.58 -21.65 -42.54
CA LEU A 17 -18.40 -21.00 -41.50
C LEU A 17 -18.37 -21.79 -40.18
N MET A 18 -18.36 -23.12 -40.27
CA MET A 18 -18.27 -24.03 -39.11
C MET A 18 -17.02 -23.78 -38.28
N GLU A 19 -15.89 -23.51 -38.93
CA GLU A 19 -14.60 -23.30 -38.28
C GLU A 19 -14.59 -22.01 -37.46
N ILE A 20 -15.18 -20.93 -37.99
CA ILE A 20 -15.35 -19.67 -37.25
C ILE A 20 -16.35 -19.83 -36.10
N MET A 21 -17.44 -20.58 -36.30
CA MET A 21 -18.42 -20.82 -35.23
C MET A 21 -17.81 -21.55 -34.03
N VAL A 22 -17.02 -22.60 -34.27
CA VAL A 22 -16.34 -23.35 -33.21
C VAL A 22 -15.37 -22.46 -32.44
N VAL A 23 -14.60 -21.60 -33.14
CA VAL A 23 -13.67 -20.67 -32.50
C VAL A 23 -14.40 -19.67 -31.60
N ILE A 24 -15.52 -19.09 -32.05
CA ILE A 24 -16.31 -18.13 -31.24
C ILE A 24 -16.89 -18.81 -30.00
N VAL A 25 -17.36 -20.06 -30.12
CA VAL A 25 -17.86 -20.83 -28.97
C VAL A 25 -16.74 -21.07 -27.96
N ILE A 26 -15.56 -21.49 -28.39
CA ILE A 26 -14.41 -21.70 -27.49
C ILE A 26 -13.96 -20.38 -26.85
N LEU A 27 -13.92 -19.28 -27.61
CA LEU A 27 -13.60 -17.95 -27.06
C LEU A 27 -14.64 -17.48 -26.04
N GLY A 28 -15.93 -17.72 -26.29
CA GLY A 28 -17.00 -17.40 -25.34
C GLY A 28 -16.90 -18.20 -24.04
N LEU A 29 -16.55 -19.49 -24.14
CA LEU A 29 -16.29 -20.34 -22.98
C LEU A 29 -15.03 -19.92 -22.21
N LEU A 30 -13.93 -19.59 -22.91
CA LEU A 30 -12.70 -19.15 -22.25
C LEU A 30 -12.88 -17.79 -21.57
N ALA A 31 -13.61 -16.87 -22.21
CA ALA A 31 -13.89 -15.55 -21.65
C ALA A 31 -14.65 -15.63 -20.31
N SER A 32 -15.50 -16.65 -20.09
CA SER A 32 -16.24 -16.79 -18.83
C SER A 32 -15.39 -17.19 -17.63
N PHE A 33 -14.19 -17.74 -17.82
CA PHE A 33 -13.32 -18.22 -16.73
C PHE A 33 -12.26 -17.20 -16.29
N ILE A 34 -12.17 -16.03 -16.93
CA ILE A 34 -11.17 -15.02 -16.59
C ILE A 34 -11.72 -14.14 -15.48
N ILE A 35 -11.58 -14.57 -14.23
CA ILE A 35 -11.76 -13.70 -13.05
C ILE A 35 -10.37 -13.41 -12.48
N PRO A 36 -9.79 -12.21 -12.66
CA PRO A 36 -8.57 -11.84 -11.95
C PRO A 36 -8.91 -11.60 -10.47
N ASN A 37 -8.64 -12.58 -9.62
CA ASN A 37 -8.82 -12.47 -8.18
C ASN A 37 -7.62 -11.74 -7.52
N LEU A 38 -7.51 -10.43 -7.76
CA LEU A 38 -6.40 -9.61 -7.27
C LEU A 38 -6.71 -8.89 -5.94
N MET A 39 -7.97 -8.86 -5.51
CA MET A 39 -8.42 -7.98 -4.42
C MET A 39 -7.93 -8.44 -3.03
N GLY A 40 -8.04 -9.73 -2.71
CA GLY A 40 -7.73 -10.22 -1.35
C GLY A 40 -6.26 -10.10 -0.93
N ASN A 41 -5.33 -10.07 -1.89
CA ASN A 41 -3.90 -9.94 -1.60
C ASN A 41 -3.50 -8.50 -1.30
N LYS A 42 -4.22 -7.52 -1.88
CA LYS A 42 -3.93 -6.11 -1.68
C LYS A 42 -4.25 -5.68 -0.24
N ASP A 43 -5.44 -5.99 0.26
CA ASP A 43 -5.86 -5.58 1.61
C ASP A 43 -4.93 -6.15 2.69
N LYS A 44 -4.51 -7.42 2.54
CA LYS A 44 -3.55 -8.04 3.45
C LYS A 44 -2.18 -7.37 3.38
N ALA A 45 -1.71 -7.02 2.18
CA ALA A 45 -0.45 -6.33 1.98
C ALA A 45 -0.48 -4.91 2.57
N ASP A 46 -1.59 -4.20 2.40
CA ASP A 46 -1.81 -2.87 2.92
C ASP A 46 -1.81 -2.90 4.46
N ARG A 47 -2.60 -3.79 5.10
CA ARG A 47 -2.56 -3.96 6.56
C ARG A 47 -1.16 -4.31 7.09
N GLN A 48 -0.45 -5.22 6.41
CA GLN A 48 0.92 -5.59 6.79
C GLN A 48 1.88 -4.40 6.67
N LYS A 49 1.75 -3.59 5.62
CA LYS A 49 2.52 -2.37 5.44
C LYS A 49 2.25 -1.39 6.59
N ALA A 50 0.98 -1.20 6.96
CA ALA A 50 0.61 -0.30 8.05
C ALA A 50 1.25 -0.72 9.38
N VAL A 51 1.22 -2.02 9.70
CA VAL A 51 1.89 -2.58 10.89
C VAL A 51 3.40 -2.35 10.82
N SER A 52 4.04 -2.58 9.68
CA SER A 52 5.48 -2.35 9.52
C SER A 52 5.88 -0.88 9.68
N ASP A 53 5.07 0.04 9.15
CA ASP A 53 5.27 1.48 9.29
C ASP A 53 5.11 1.91 10.77
N ILE A 54 4.11 1.36 11.49
CA ILE A 54 3.91 1.58 12.93
C ILE A 54 5.16 1.17 13.72
N VAL A 55 5.70 -0.04 13.48
CA VAL A 55 6.92 -0.51 14.16
C VAL A 55 8.11 0.41 13.88
N ALA A 56 8.24 0.93 12.65
CA ALA A 56 9.31 1.88 12.32
C ALA A 56 9.14 3.22 13.08
N LEU A 57 7.90 3.70 13.21
CA LEU A 57 7.57 4.91 13.97
C LEU A 57 7.82 4.71 15.48
N GLU A 58 7.44 3.56 16.04
CA GLU A 58 7.72 3.21 17.44
C GLU A 58 9.22 3.24 17.74
N ASN A 59 10.03 2.61 16.89
CA ASN A 59 11.49 2.63 17.04
C ASN A 59 12.04 4.06 17.03
N GLY A 60 11.54 4.92 16.14
CA GLY A 60 11.91 6.33 16.10
C GLY A 60 11.52 7.09 17.39
N LEU A 61 10.33 6.83 17.92
CA LEU A 61 9.84 7.42 19.17
C LEU A 61 10.63 6.94 20.39
N ASP A 62 11.03 5.67 20.41
CA ASP A 62 11.86 5.11 21.47
C ASP A 62 13.26 5.74 21.46
N MET A 63 13.85 5.96 20.29
CA MET A 63 15.11 6.72 20.17
C MET A 63 14.93 8.17 20.61
N TYR A 64 13.83 8.83 20.20
CA TYR A 64 13.50 10.18 20.66
C TYR A 64 13.44 10.24 22.19
N ARG A 65 12.78 9.25 22.81
CA ARG A 65 12.67 9.15 24.26
C ARG A 65 14.00 8.87 24.92
N LEU A 66 14.84 8.03 24.35
CA LEU A 66 16.16 7.70 24.90
C LEU A 66 17.01 8.98 25.04
N ASP A 67 17.01 9.82 24.01
CA ASP A 67 17.80 11.05 24.00
C ASP A 67 17.17 12.18 24.84
N ASN A 68 15.85 12.30 24.81
CA ASN A 68 15.14 13.46 25.38
C ASN A 68 14.47 13.17 26.72
N GLY A 69 14.48 11.92 27.16
CA GLY A 69 13.87 11.41 28.39
C GLY A 69 12.35 11.27 28.34
N ARG A 70 11.70 11.60 27.22
CA ARG A 70 10.24 11.57 27.04
C ARG A 70 9.86 11.41 25.57
N TYR A 71 8.66 10.92 25.32
CA TYR A 71 8.07 10.97 23.97
C TYR A 71 7.62 12.39 23.60
N PRO A 72 7.45 12.70 22.31
CA PRO A 72 6.81 13.92 21.85
C PRO A 72 5.38 14.06 22.39
N THR A 73 4.89 15.29 22.52
CA THR A 73 3.48 15.54 22.88
C THR A 73 2.56 15.34 21.66
N ASN A 74 1.24 15.27 21.87
CA ASN A 74 0.27 15.18 20.77
C ASN A 74 0.35 16.39 19.83
N GLU A 75 0.64 17.57 20.36
CA GLU A 75 0.81 18.80 19.59
C GLU A 75 2.08 18.78 18.72
N GLN A 76 3.14 18.14 19.21
CA GLN A 76 4.37 17.91 18.44
C GLN A 76 4.18 16.80 17.41
N GLY A 77 3.40 15.77 17.77
CA GLY A 77 3.04 14.64 16.92
C GLY A 77 4.25 13.85 16.42
N LEU A 78 4.04 13.11 15.33
CA LEU A 78 5.10 12.36 14.65
C LEU A 78 6.07 13.27 13.88
N ALA A 79 5.70 14.52 13.61
CA ALA A 79 6.60 15.50 12.98
C ALA A 79 7.88 15.73 13.79
N ALA A 80 7.82 15.52 15.11
CA ALA A 80 8.99 15.53 15.99
C ALA A 80 10.07 14.50 15.61
N LEU A 81 9.73 13.45 14.85
CA LEU A 81 10.70 12.44 14.39
C LEU A 81 11.53 12.91 13.20
N ILE A 82 11.08 13.90 12.44
CA ILE A 82 11.77 14.38 11.22
C ILE A 82 12.30 15.81 11.38
N ALA A 83 11.73 16.58 12.29
CA ALA A 83 12.14 17.96 12.54
C ALA A 83 12.12 18.25 14.04
N LYS A 84 13.10 19.03 14.50
CA LYS A 84 13.21 19.42 15.91
C LYS A 84 11.99 20.25 16.33
N PRO A 85 11.20 19.81 17.33
CA PRO A 85 10.09 20.60 17.84
C PRO A 85 10.54 21.95 18.38
N VAL A 86 9.79 23.00 18.01
CA VAL A 86 9.96 24.37 18.54
C VAL A 86 8.97 24.68 19.67
N THR A 87 7.95 23.84 19.84
CA THR A 87 6.98 23.97 20.92
C THR A 87 7.50 23.32 22.20
N PRO A 88 7.32 23.96 23.37
CA PRO A 88 7.62 23.33 24.64
C PRO A 88 6.82 22.02 24.81
N PRO A 89 7.41 20.99 25.42
CA PRO A 89 8.75 20.99 26.01
C PRO A 89 9.83 20.70 24.94
N LEU A 90 10.87 21.53 24.89
CA LEU A 90 11.95 21.43 23.89
C LEU A 90 12.85 20.20 24.12
N PRO A 91 13.22 19.45 23.07
CA PRO A 91 14.11 18.30 23.19
C PRO A 91 15.51 18.73 23.68
N ARG A 92 16.11 17.90 24.54
CA ARG A 92 17.43 18.16 25.14
C ARG A 92 18.57 17.78 24.21
N ASN A 93 18.46 16.62 23.55
CA ASN A 93 19.49 16.08 22.68
C ASN A 93 18.80 15.62 21.39
N TYR A 94 18.72 16.50 20.40
CA TYR A 94 18.03 16.21 19.15
C TYR A 94 19.06 16.08 18.02
N PRO A 95 19.10 14.96 17.27
CA PRO A 95 20.01 14.78 16.15
C PRO A 95 19.68 15.76 15.01
N GLU A 96 20.69 16.31 14.35
CA GLU A 96 20.47 17.29 13.26
C GLU A 96 19.61 16.73 12.12
N ASP A 97 19.78 15.44 11.80
CA ASP A 97 19.03 14.73 10.75
C ASP A 97 17.66 14.20 11.19
N GLY A 98 17.27 14.40 12.46
CA GLY A 98 16.09 13.77 13.05
C GLY A 98 16.24 12.26 13.32
N TYR A 99 15.14 11.64 13.70
CA TYR A 99 15.04 10.20 14.01
C TYR A 99 14.56 9.37 12.81
N LEU A 100 13.90 10.02 11.85
CA LEU A 100 13.42 9.42 10.61
C LEU A 100 13.76 10.34 9.44
N ARG A 101 14.01 9.75 8.27
CA ARG A 101 14.26 10.52 7.03
C ARG A 101 12.99 11.17 6.49
N ARG A 102 11.85 10.52 6.67
CA ARG A 102 10.52 10.98 6.25
C ARG A 102 9.46 10.26 7.05
N LEU A 103 8.28 10.87 7.18
CA LEU A 103 7.13 10.17 7.70
C LEU A 103 6.52 9.29 6.62
N PRO A 104 6.22 8.02 6.91
CA PRO A 104 5.38 7.21 6.04
C PRO A 104 3.95 7.74 6.09
N GLN A 105 3.23 7.56 4.98
CA GLN A 105 1.78 7.60 4.96
C GLN A 105 1.27 6.17 4.99
N ASP A 106 0.09 5.99 5.57
CA ASP A 106 -0.54 4.69 5.56
C ASP A 106 -0.93 4.28 4.13
N PRO A 107 -1.25 2.99 3.89
CA PRO A 107 -1.58 2.48 2.56
C PRO A 107 -2.80 3.14 1.90
N TRP A 108 -3.65 3.78 2.69
CA TRP A 108 -4.91 4.41 2.26
C TRP A 108 -4.77 5.93 2.11
N GLY A 109 -3.59 6.48 2.41
CA GLY A 109 -3.22 7.87 2.19
C GLY A 109 -3.43 8.79 3.39
N SER A 110 -3.77 8.23 4.56
CA SER A 110 -3.87 9.00 5.80
C SER A 110 -2.52 9.06 6.51
N ASP A 111 -2.29 10.17 7.22
CA ASP A 111 -1.12 10.30 8.09
C ASP A 111 -1.36 9.53 9.39
N TYR A 112 -0.31 8.91 9.92
CA TYR A 112 -0.36 8.26 11.23
C TYR A 112 -0.59 9.26 12.36
N ARG A 113 -1.32 8.85 13.39
CA ARG A 113 -1.59 9.65 14.59
C ARG A 113 -0.80 9.11 15.78
N LEU A 114 -0.19 10.01 16.54
CA LEU A 114 0.40 9.75 17.84
C LEU A 114 -0.59 10.11 18.95
N SER A 115 -0.77 9.21 19.91
CA SER A 115 -1.51 9.45 21.16
C SER A 115 -0.57 9.24 22.35
N ASN A 116 -0.33 10.30 23.10
CA ASN A 116 0.49 10.34 24.31
C ASN A 116 -0.25 11.12 25.43
N PRO A 117 -0.67 10.46 26.52
CA PRO A 117 -0.50 9.03 26.79
C PRO A 117 -1.34 8.15 25.84
N GLY A 118 -0.84 6.95 25.57
CA GLY A 118 -1.58 5.92 24.83
C GLY A 118 -2.71 5.30 25.66
N ILE A 119 -3.68 4.68 24.99
CA ILE A 119 -4.78 3.93 25.62
C ILE A 119 -4.29 2.52 25.99
N HIS A 120 -3.56 1.86 25.08
CA HIS A 120 -3.09 0.48 25.26
C HIS A 120 -1.66 0.42 25.79
N ASN A 121 -0.81 1.34 25.34
CA ASN A 121 0.59 1.41 25.68
C ASN A 121 0.97 2.79 26.26
N LYS A 122 2.26 3.00 26.55
CA LYS A 122 2.76 4.32 26.99
C LYS A 122 2.47 5.41 25.95
N ILE A 123 2.55 5.02 24.68
CA ILE A 123 2.15 5.79 23.51
C ILE A 123 1.43 4.84 22.55
N ASP A 124 0.40 5.35 21.89
CA ASP A 124 -0.27 4.62 20.82
C ASP A 124 0.02 5.31 19.49
N ILE A 125 0.24 4.50 18.46
CA ILE A 125 0.38 4.96 17.08
C ILE A 125 -0.70 4.29 16.27
N SER A 126 -1.50 5.07 15.56
CA SER A 126 -2.69 4.57 14.88
C SER A 126 -2.74 5.03 13.43
N SER A 127 -3.19 4.15 12.53
CA SER A 127 -3.63 4.47 11.17
C SER A 127 -5.15 4.43 11.13
N ALA A 128 -5.77 5.35 10.39
CA ALA A 128 -7.21 5.45 10.18
C ALA A 128 -7.81 4.30 9.34
N GLY A 129 -6.97 3.37 8.89
CA GLY A 129 -7.42 2.21 8.14
C GLY A 129 -8.00 2.53 6.75
N PRO A 130 -8.65 1.53 6.13
CA PRO A 130 -9.24 1.64 4.80
C PRO A 130 -10.28 2.75 4.60
N ASP A 131 -11.07 3.06 5.63
CA ASP A 131 -12.14 4.05 5.50
C ASP A 131 -11.68 5.49 5.77
N GLY A 132 -10.48 5.67 6.33
CA GLY A 132 -9.90 6.97 6.65
C GLY A 132 -10.61 7.72 7.78
N GLN A 133 -11.49 7.05 8.51
CA GLN A 133 -12.18 7.58 9.68
C GLN A 133 -11.46 7.11 10.94
N TRP A 134 -11.48 7.94 11.97
CA TRP A 134 -10.82 7.66 13.23
C TRP A 134 -11.81 7.12 14.25
N ASP A 135 -11.28 6.41 15.25
CA ASP A 135 -12.01 5.92 16.41
C ASP A 135 -13.08 4.87 16.04
N ASN A 136 -12.78 4.04 15.03
CA ASN A 136 -13.62 2.96 14.52
C ASN A 136 -12.92 1.58 14.64
N ALA A 137 -13.52 0.54 14.05
CA ALA A 137 -13.04 -0.84 14.20
C ALA A 137 -11.94 -1.24 13.20
N ASP A 138 -11.69 -0.44 12.16
CA ASP A 138 -10.66 -0.72 11.16
C ASP A 138 -9.35 0.03 11.38
N ASP A 139 -9.32 0.96 12.34
CA ASP A 139 -8.11 1.54 12.91
C ASP A 139 -7.08 0.45 13.25
N ILE A 140 -5.84 0.69 12.82
CA ILE A 140 -4.71 -0.20 13.10
C ILE A 140 -3.82 0.49 14.12
N THR A 141 -3.75 -0.04 15.34
CA THR A 141 -2.92 0.51 16.41
C THR A 141 -1.85 -0.49 16.88
N ASN A 142 -0.75 0.01 17.46
CA ASN A 142 0.34 -0.82 17.99
C ASN A 142 -0.07 -1.77 19.14
N GLY A 143 -1.24 -1.54 19.75
CA GLY A 143 -1.78 -2.34 20.85
C GLY A 143 -2.94 -3.28 20.49
N SER A 144 -3.37 -3.35 19.22
CA SER A 144 -4.54 -4.11 18.74
C SER A 144 -4.17 -5.21 17.75
#